data_AF-A0A833XF24-F1
#
_entry.id   AF-A0A833XF24-F1
#
_cell.length_a   1.000
_cell.length_b   1.000
_cell.length_c   1.000
_cell.angle_alpha   90.00
_cell.angle_beta   90.00
_cell.angle_gamma   90.00
#
_symmetry.space_group_name_H-M   'P 1'
#
loop_
_entity.id
_entity.type
_entity.pdbx_description
1 polymer ?
#
loop_
_entity_poly.entity_id
_entity_poly.type
_entity_poly.pdbx_seq_one_letter_code
_entity_poly.pdbx_strand_id
1 'polypeptide(L)'
;MESDEVKLQRVPLSQRPEWSDVTPVPQDDGPSPVVPIAYKEEFVETMDYFRAVYLADERSARALRLTAEVIDLNAGNYTVWHFRRSILEALDADLNDELDFIENIARSNSKNYQIWHHRRWVAERLGTDSARKELEFTKNIFSIDAKHYHAWSHRQWVLLALGGWEDELGYCQQLLEEDIFNNSAWNQRFFVITKSPLLGGLEAMRESEVSYTVEAILTYPENESPWRYLRGLYKGDTQSWVNDPQVSSVCLKVLNATNNCMFALSTLLDLLCHGLQPSQEFNDAVDTLKPSGPDQPDSDLVKKVCSILEHIDPIRANYWKWRKSKLSSAT
;
A
#
# COMPACT_ATOMS: atom_id res chain seq x y z
N MET A 1 -23.98 -18.89 -6.71
CA MET A 1 -25.32 -18.34 -7.00
C MET A 1 -25.08 -16.95 -7.55
N GLU A 2 -24.93 -16.86 -8.86
CA GLU A 2 -24.88 -15.59 -9.58
C GLU A 2 -26.23 -14.91 -9.39
N SER A 3 -26.23 -13.70 -8.85
CA SER A 3 -27.43 -12.87 -8.84
C SER A 3 -27.69 -12.41 -10.27
N ASP A 4 -28.75 -12.95 -10.87
CA ASP A 4 -29.41 -12.43 -12.06
C ASP A 4 -29.88 -10.99 -11.80
N GLU A 5 -28.97 -10.02 -11.87
CA GLU A 5 -29.35 -8.64 -12.08
C GLU A 5 -29.90 -8.53 -13.51
N VAL A 6 -31.20 -8.30 -13.60
CA VAL A 6 -31.87 -7.85 -14.82
C VAL A 6 -31.15 -6.58 -15.27
N LYS A 7 -30.21 -6.72 -16.24
CA LYS A 7 -29.67 -5.58 -16.97
C LYS A 7 -30.85 -4.94 -17.71
N LEU A 8 -31.44 -3.91 -17.10
CA LEU A 8 -32.40 -3.05 -17.77
C LEU A 8 -31.81 -2.67 -19.13
N GLN A 9 -32.51 -3.06 -20.19
CA GLN A 9 -32.05 -2.85 -21.56
C GLN A 9 -31.94 -1.34 -21.79
N ARG A 10 -30.70 -0.84 -21.83
CA ARG A 10 -30.41 0.58 -21.97
C ARG A 10 -30.90 1.06 -23.34
N VAL A 11 -31.68 2.14 -23.36
CA VAL A 11 -32.14 2.76 -24.61
C VAL A 11 -30.93 3.43 -25.31
N PRO A 12 -30.65 3.13 -26.59
CA PRO A 12 -29.58 3.78 -27.35
C PRO A 12 -29.68 5.30 -27.33
N LEU A 13 -28.55 6.02 -27.29
CA LEU A 13 -28.53 7.49 -27.19
C LEU A 13 -29.23 8.14 -28.40
N SER A 14 -29.07 7.56 -29.59
CA SER A 14 -29.77 7.98 -30.82
C SER A 14 -31.29 7.91 -30.77
N GLN A 15 -31.87 7.15 -29.83
CA GLN A 15 -33.32 7.01 -29.67
C GLN A 15 -33.88 7.90 -28.54
N ARG A 16 -33.01 8.59 -27.82
CA ARG A 16 -33.40 9.45 -26.70
C ARG A 16 -33.69 10.87 -27.21
N PRO A 17 -34.93 11.40 -27.06
CA PRO A 17 -35.29 12.71 -27.59
C PRO A 17 -34.37 13.85 -27.14
N GLU A 18 -33.84 13.77 -25.92
CA GLU A 18 -32.92 14.76 -25.35
C GLU A 18 -31.51 14.77 -25.96
N TRP A 19 -31.23 13.88 -26.92
CA TRP A 19 -29.97 13.80 -27.68
C TRP A 19 -30.16 14.12 -29.17
N SER A 20 -31.38 14.43 -29.61
CA SER A 20 -31.71 14.66 -31.02
C SER A 20 -31.02 15.89 -31.65
N ASP A 21 -30.53 16.81 -30.84
CA ASP A 21 -29.76 18.00 -31.24
C ASP A 21 -28.24 17.74 -31.34
N VAL A 22 -27.76 16.57 -30.92
CA VAL A 22 -26.34 16.24 -30.89
C VAL A 22 -25.98 15.33 -32.07
N THR A 23 -25.06 15.79 -32.92
CA THR A 23 -24.47 14.94 -33.96
C THR A 23 -23.29 14.15 -33.37
N PRO A 24 -23.35 12.80 -33.31
CA PRO A 24 -22.26 11.98 -32.78
C PRO A 24 -20.98 12.14 -33.61
N VAL A 25 -19.82 12.10 -32.94
CA VAL A 25 -18.50 12.27 -33.57
C VAL A 25 -17.72 10.95 -33.53
N PRO A 26 -17.54 10.26 -34.66
CA PRO A 26 -16.78 9.01 -34.73
C PRO A 26 -15.33 9.13 -34.23
N GLN A 27 -14.76 8.03 -33.76
CA GLN A 27 -13.32 7.95 -33.53
C GLN A 27 -12.57 7.99 -34.86
N ASP A 28 -11.55 8.86 -34.97
CA ASP A 28 -10.64 8.89 -36.11
C ASP A 28 -9.32 8.17 -35.77
N ASP A 29 -9.22 6.89 -36.12
CA ASP A 29 -7.98 6.10 -36.02
C ASP A 29 -7.10 6.19 -37.28
N GLY A 30 -7.45 7.10 -38.21
CA GLY A 30 -6.78 7.27 -39.49
C GLY A 30 -7.06 6.16 -40.51
N PRO A 31 -6.47 6.27 -41.72
CA PRO A 31 -6.74 5.34 -42.82
C PRO A 31 -6.08 3.95 -42.65
N SER A 32 -5.20 3.78 -41.67
CA SER A 32 -4.47 2.53 -41.42
C SER A 32 -4.26 2.36 -39.91
N PRO A 33 -5.32 1.96 -39.18
CA PRO A 33 -5.28 1.96 -37.72
C PRO A 33 -4.31 0.90 -37.19
N VAL A 34 -3.59 1.26 -36.13
CA VAL A 34 -2.76 0.34 -35.34
C VAL A 34 -3.46 0.06 -34.02
N VAL A 35 -3.42 -1.21 -33.56
CA VAL A 35 -4.16 -1.71 -32.39
C VAL A 35 -5.66 -1.35 -32.35
N PRO A 36 -6.41 -1.44 -33.47
CA PRO A 36 -7.83 -1.14 -33.46
C PRO A 36 -8.57 -2.12 -32.55
N ILE A 37 -9.47 -1.60 -31.73
CA ILE A 37 -10.32 -2.40 -30.87
C ILE A 37 -11.65 -2.62 -31.61
N ALA A 38 -12.06 -3.88 -31.74
CA ALA A 38 -13.38 -4.24 -32.24
C ALA A 38 -14.45 -3.98 -31.17
N TYR A 39 -14.83 -2.71 -31.01
CA TYR A 39 -15.80 -2.27 -30.01
C TYR A 39 -17.21 -2.84 -30.29
N LYS A 40 -17.99 -3.03 -29.22
CA LYS A 40 -19.43 -3.27 -29.34
C LYS A 40 -20.13 -1.99 -29.81
N GLU A 41 -21.25 -2.13 -30.51
CA GLU A 41 -22.04 -0.99 -31.02
C GLU A 41 -22.40 0.02 -29.92
N GLU A 42 -22.81 -0.46 -28.74
CA GLU A 42 -23.09 0.39 -27.56
C GLU A 42 -21.89 1.26 -27.16
N PHE A 43 -20.68 0.69 -27.19
CA PHE A 43 -19.47 1.42 -26.85
C PHE A 43 -19.16 2.49 -27.89
N VAL A 44 -19.29 2.15 -29.18
CA VAL A 44 -19.09 3.09 -30.28
C VAL A 44 -20.05 4.26 -30.15
N GLU A 45 -21.35 3.99 -30.03
CA GLU A 45 -22.37 5.04 -29.91
C GLU A 45 -22.09 5.93 -28.69
N THR A 46 -21.90 5.35 -27.51
CA THR A 46 -21.69 6.11 -26.28
C THR A 46 -20.45 7.00 -26.35
N MET A 47 -19.36 6.49 -26.93
CA MET A 47 -18.12 7.26 -27.11
C MET A 47 -18.23 8.32 -28.21
N ASP A 48 -19.04 8.09 -29.25
CA ASP A 48 -19.27 9.08 -30.31
C ASP A 48 -20.05 10.29 -29.78
N TYR A 49 -21.09 10.05 -28.97
CA TYR A 49 -21.80 11.12 -28.27
C TYR A 49 -20.90 11.81 -27.24
N PHE A 50 -20.04 11.06 -26.52
CA PHE A 50 -19.08 11.66 -25.59
C PHE A 50 -18.12 12.60 -26.31
N ARG A 51 -17.55 12.18 -27.45
CA ARG A 51 -16.69 13.04 -28.28
C ARG A 51 -17.42 14.30 -28.72
N ALA A 52 -18.68 14.19 -29.13
CA ALA A 52 -19.48 15.34 -29.54
C ALA A 52 -19.64 16.38 -28.40
N VAL A 53 -20.08 15.95 -27.21
CA VAL A 53 -20.25 16.88 -26.08
C VAL A 53 -18.93 17.42 -25.53
N TYR A 54 -17.87 16.60 -25.57
CA TYR A 54 -16.54 16.98 -25.14
C TYR A 54 -15.95 18.06 -26.04
N LEU A 55 -16.07 17.91 -27.37
CA LEU A 55 -15.61 18.92 -28.34
C LEU A 55 -16.40 20.22 -28.26
N ALA A 56 -17.68 20.15 -27.89
CA ALA A 56 -18.53 21.32 -27.68
C ALA A 56 -18.32 22.00 -26.31
N ASP A 57 -17.52 21.43 -25.41
CA ASP A 57 -17.42 21.80 -23.98
C ASP A 57 -18.80 21.94 -23.32
N GLU A 58 -19.73 21.02 -23.62
CA GLU A 58 -21.09 21.08 -23.10
C GLU A 58 -21.13 20.68 -21.62
N ARG A 59 -21.32 21.66 -20.73
CA ARG A 59 -21.41 21.44 -19.28
C ARG A 59 -22.85 21.42 -18.79
N SER A 60 -23.54 20.33 -19.10
CA SER A 60 -24.97 20.14 -18.80
C SER A 60 -25.22 18.92 -17.92
N ALA A 61 -26.41 18.85 -17.31
CA ALA A 61 -26.84 17.66 -16.58
C ALA A 61 -26.94 16.40 -17.47
N ARG A 62 -27.23 16.53 -18.78
CA ARG A 62 -27.22 15.37 -19.70
C ARG A 62 -25.79 14.91 -20.00
N ALA A 63 -24.85 15.85 -20.15
CA ALA A 63 -23.43 15.52 -20.29
C ALA A 63 -22.90 14.81 -19.03
N LEU A 64 -23.30 15.26 -17.83
CA LEU A 64 -22.93 14.59 -16.58
C LEU A 64 -23.42 13.13 -16.57
N ARG A 65 -24.68 12.87 -16.94
CA ARG A 65 -25.20 11.50 -17.06
C ARG A 65 -24.46 10.70 -18.13
N LEU A 66 -24.12 11.31 -19.27
CA LEU A 66 -23.33 10.66 -20.32
C LEU A 66 -21.96 10.20 -19.80
N THR A 67 -21.27 11.03 -19.01
CA THR A 67 -19.97 10.61 -18.42
C THR A 67 -20.11 9.38 -17.53
N ALA A 68 -21.23 9.21 -16.81
CA ALA A 68 -21.49 8.01 -16.04
C ALA A 68 -21.65 6.77 -16.95
N GLU A 69 -22.35 6.90 -18.08
CA GLU A 69 -22.48 5.82 -19.08
C GLU A 69 -21.12 5.39 -19.63
N VAL A 70 -20.27 6.37 -19.96
CA VAL A 70 -18.93 6.11 -20.49
C VAL A 70 -18.02 5.47 -19.44
N ILE A 71 -18.09 5.91 -18.18
CA ILE A 71 -17.31 5.33 -17.06
C ILE A 71 -17.71 3.88 -16.81
N ASP A 72 -19.00 3.56 -16.90
CA ASP A 72 -19.50 2.19 -16.75
C ASP A 72 -18.93 1.25 -17.82
N LEU A 73 -18.74 1.77 -19.05
CA LEU A 73 -18.15 1.03 -20.16
C LEU A 73 -16.61 0.97 -20.09
N ASN A 74 -15.96 2.02 -19.60
CA ASN A 74 -14.51 2.09 -19.44
C ASN A 74 -14.10 3.07 -18.33
N ALA A 75 -14.06 2.58 -17.09
CA ALA A 75 -13.63 3.38 -15.94
C ALA A 75 -12.17 3.82 -16.02
N GLY A 76 -11.36 3.25 -16.92
CA GLY A 76 -9.96 3.65 -17.15
C GLY A 76 -9.80 4.94 -17.98
N ASN A 77 -10.87 5.46 -18.59
CA ASN A 77 -10.78 6.64 -19.45
C ASN A 77 -10.64 7.93 -18.63
N TYR A 78 -9.40 8.37 -18.41
CA TYR A 78 -9.10 9.55 -17.59
C TYR A 78 -9.64 10.87 -18.18
N THR A 79 -9.82 10.98 -19.50
CA THR A 79 -10.40 12.16 -20.15
C THR A 79 -11.84 12.39 -19.71
N VAL A 80 -12.61 11.31 -19.57
CA VAL A 80 -14.00 11.35 -19.13
C VAL A 80 -14.08 11.78 -17.67
N TRP A 81 -13.21 11.26 -16.81
CA TRP A 81 -13.13 11.68 -15.41
C TRP A 81 -12.75 13.16 -15.27
N HIS A 82 -11.82 13.64 -16.08
CA HIS A 82 -11.48 15.06 -16.13
C HIS A 82 -12.70 15.91 -16.53
N PHE A 83 -13.37 15.55 -17.62
CA PHE A 83 -14.54 16.29 -18.09
C PHE A 83 -15.69 16.23 -17.08
N ARG A 84 -15.93 15.07 -16.44
CA ARG A 84 -16.92 14.92 -15.37
C ARG A 84 -16.68 15.92 -14.24
N ARG A 85 -15.44 16.10 -13.78
CA ARG A 85 -15.09 17.10 -12.76
C ARG A 85 -15.42 18.52 -13.22
N SER A 86 -15.06 18.88 -14.46
CA SER A 86 -15.40 20.18 -15.02
C SER A 86 -16.91 20.43 -15.09
N ILE A 87 -17.71 19.39 -15.37
CA ILE A 87 -19.17 19.49 -15.38
C ILE A 87 -19.71 19.63 -13.94
N LEU A 88 -19.22 18.82 -12.99
CA LEU A 88 -19.64 18.89 -11.58
C LEU A 88 -19.42 20.30 -11.01
N GLU A 89 -18.27 20.92 -11.31
CA GLU A 89 -17.98 22.30 -10.90
C GLU A 89 -18.91 23.31 -11.57
N ALA A 90 -19.12 23.20 -12.88
CA ALA A 90 -19.95 24.14 -13.62
C ALA A 90 -21.43 24.08 -13.21
N LEU A 91 -21.89 22.92 -12.74
CA LEU A 91 -23.26 22.71 -12.27
C LEU A 91 -23.45 22.98 -10.78
N ASP A 92 -22.38 23.27 -10.03
CA ASP A 92 -22.41 23.36 -8.55
C ASP A 92 -23.11 22.13 -7.92
N ALA A 93 -22.73 20.94 -8.41
CA ALA A 93 -23.40 19.69 -8.04
C ALA A 93 -23.12 19.30 -6.57
N ASP A 94 -24.08 18.60 -5.93
CA ASP A 94 -23.86 18.03 -4.60
C ASP A 94 -22.81 16.91 -4.67
N LEU A 95 -21.67 17.15 -4.03
CA LEU A 95 -20.55 16.23 -4.01
C LEU A 95 -20.78 15.01 -3.10
N ASN A 96 -21.80 15.02 -2.23
CA ASN A 96 -22.19 13.81 -1.50
C ASN A 96 -22.81 12.77 -2.44
N ASP A 97 -23.68 13.19 -3.36
CA ASP A 97 -24.23 12.29 -4.40
C ASP A 97 -23.10 11.71 -5.27
N GLU A 98 -22.04 12.50 -5.51
CA GLU A 98 -20.88 12.04 -6.26
C GLU A 98 -20.06 10.98 -5.50
N LEU A 99 -19.98 11.06 -4.17
CA LEU A 99 -19.35 9.99 -3.37
C LEU A 99 -20.12 8.67 -3.50
N ASP A 100 -21.45 8.71 -3.53
CA ASP A 100 -22.30 7.54 -3.73
C ASP A 100 -22.10 6.93 -5.13
N PHE A 101 -22.01 7.78 -6.16
CA PHE A 101 -21.66 7.35 -7.51
C PHE A 101 -20.31 6.62 -7.53
N ILE A 102 -19.27 7.21 -6.93
CA ILE A 102 -17.93 6.61 -6.85
C ILE A 102 -17.96 5.27 -6.13
N GLU A 103 -18.68 5.18 -5.01
CA GLU A 103 -18.78 3.94 -4.25
C GLU A 103 -19.39 2.81 -5.09
N ASN A 104 -20.44 3.11 -5.85
CA ASN A 104 -21.08 2.14 -6.73
C ASN A 104 -20.13 1.63 -7.83
N ILE A 105 -19.38 2.52 -8.49
CA ILE A 105 -18.39 2.13 -9.51
C ILE A 105 -17.22 1.35 -8.88
N ALA A 106 -16.79 1.72 -7.67
CA ALA A 106 -15.68 1.08 -6.98
C ALA A 106 -15.96 -0.40 -6.64
N ARG A 107 -17.22 -0.82 -6.47
CA ARG A 107 -17.59 -2.22 -6.16
C ARG A 107 -17.10 -3.21 -7.22
N SER A 108 -17.08 -2.82 -8.49
CA SER A 108 -16.61 -3.65 -9.61
C SER A 108 -15.22 -3.25 -10.14
N ASN A 109 -14.70 -2.09 -9.74
CA ASN A 109 -13.48 -1.49 -10.28
C ASN A 109 -12.50 -0.98 -9.20
N SER A 110 -12.46 -1.63 -8.03
CA SER A 110 -11.70 -1.12 -6.87
C SER A 110 -10.20 -0.89 -7.13
N LYS A 111 -9.60 -1.53 -8.14
CA LYS A 111 -8.18 -1.38 -8.51
C LYS A 111 -7.92 -0.36 -9.64
N ASN A 112 -8.85 0.57 -9.86
CA ASN A 112 -8.76 1.60 -10.89
C ASN A 112 -8.22 2.93 -10.33
N TYR A 113 -7.13 3.44 -10.91
CA TYR A 113 -6.49 4.69 -10.46
C TYR A 113 -7.39 5.93 -10.55
N GLN A 114 -8.22 6.04 -11.59
CA GLN A 114 -9.05 7.20 -11.83
C GLN A 114 -10.15 7.33 -10.78
N ILE A 115 -10.75 6.22 -10.33
CA ILE A 115 -11.75 6.20 -9.25
C ILE A 115 -11.16 6.78 -7.97
N TRP A 116 -9.98 6.30 -7.55
CA TRP A 116 -9.32 6.79 -6.34
C TRP A 116 -8.91 8.25 -6.45
N HIS A 117 -8.38 8.66 -7.60
CA HIS A 117 -8.03 10.06 -7.83
C HIS A 117 -9.26 10.97 -7.80
N HIS A 118 -10.36 10.54 -8.43
CA HIS A 118 -11.61 11.28 -8.44
C HIS A 118 -12.22 11.36 -7.03
N ARG A 119 -12.18 10.28 -6.25
CA ARG A 119 -12.61 10.30 -4.84
C ARG A 119 -11.83 11.29 -3.99
N ARG A 120 -10.50 11.37 -4.18
CA ARG A 120 -9.68 12.40 -3.52
C ARG A 120 -10.15 13.81 -3.90
N TRP A 121 -10.33 14.07 -5.18
CA TRP A 121 -10.78 15.39 -5.66
C TRP A 121 -12.13 15.81 -5.07
N VAL A 122 -13.06 14.85 -4.90
CA VAL A 122 -14.36 15.08 -4.25
C VAL A 122 -14.17 15.37 -2.76
N ALA A 123 -13.43 14.51 -2.05
CA ALA A 123 -13.17 14.69 -0.62
C ALA A 123 -12.42 15.99 -0.30
N GLU A 124 -11.49 16.42 -1.15
CA GLU A 124 -10.78 17.72 -1.04
C GLU A 124 -11.75 18.90 -1.05
N ARG A 125 -12.77 18.87 -1.91
CA ARG A 125 -13.78 19.93 -2.01
C ARG A 125 -14.77 19.92 -0.86
N LEU A 126 -15.08 18.73 -0.34
CA LEU A 126 -15.90 18.57 0.86
C LEU A 126 -15.15 18.99 2.14
N GLY A 127 -13.81 19.07 2.09
CA GLY A 127 -12.97 19.54 3.19
C GLY A 127 -12.84 18.53 4.34
N THR A 128 -12.37 19.01 5.49
CA THR A 128 -12.00 18.19 6.66
C THR A 128 -13.16 17.38 7.22
N ASP A 129 -14.40 17.83 7.04
CA ASP A 129 -15.60 17.13 7.50
C ASP A 129 -15.79 15.77 6.79
N SER A 130 -15.16 15.58 5.63
CA SER A 130 -15.17 14.30 4.92
C SER A 130 -14.20 13.26 5.50
N ALA A 131 -13.21 13.66 6.31
CA ALA A 131 -12.14 12.78 6.79
C ALA A 131 -12.70 11.50 7.43
N ARG A 132 -13.67 11.63 8.34
CA ARG A 132 -14.29 10.48 9.01
C ARG A 132 -14.95 9.52 8.03
N LYS A 133 -15.69 10.04 7.04
CA LYS A 133 -16.35 9.21 6.02
C LYS A 133 -15.32 8.46 5.17
N GLU A 134 -14.21 9.11 4.81
CA GLU A 134 -13.14 8.49 4.00
C GLU A 134 -12.34 7.44 4.79
N LEU A 135 -12.11 7.67 6.08
CA LEU A 135 -11.49 6.69 6.96
C LEU A 135 -12.40 5.47 7.15
N GLU A 136 -13.72 5.64 7.32
CA GLU A 136 -14.66 4.51 7.38
C GLU A 136 -14.78 3.77 6.04
N PHE A 137 -14.80 4.50 4.92
CA PHE A 137 -14.78 3.90 3.59
C PHE A 137 -13.57 2.98 3.37
N THR A 138 -12.37 3.42 3.77
CA THR A 138 -11.18 2.58 3.65
C THR A 138 -11.20 1.37 4.59
N LYS A 139 -11.80 1.48 5.80
CA LYS A 139 -12.05 0.31 6.68
C LYS A 139 -12.90 -0.75 6.00
N ASN A 140 -13.99 -0.35 5.35
CA ASN A 140 -14.87 -1.27 4.61
C ASN A 140 -14.14 -1.97 3.45
N ILE A 141 -13.19 -1.30 2.80
CA ILE A 141 -12.37 -1.94 1.76
C ILE A 141 -11.39 -2.92 2.38
N PHE A 142 -10.77 -2.57 3.52
CA PHE A 142 -9.84 -3.47 4.20
C PHE A 142 -10.49 -4.73 4.77
N SER A 143 -11.77 -4.68 5.14
CA SER A 143 -12.51 -5.90 5.54
C SER A 143 -12.69 -6.91 4.41
N ILE A 144 -12.50 -6.49 3.15
CA ILE A 144 -12.53 -7.36 1.96
C ILE A 144 -11.10 -7.71 1.51
N ASP A 145 -10.22 -6.71 1.41
CA ASP A 145 -8.81 -6.84 1.04
C ASP A 145 -7.94 -5.94 1.93
N ALA A 146 -7.43 -6.50 3.02
CA ALA A 146 -6.59 -5.80 4.00
C ALA A 146 -5.26 -5.28 3.42
N LYS A 147 -4.88 -5.72 2.21
CA LYS A 147 -3.64 -5.33 1.52
C LYS A 147 -3.91 -4.45 0.31
N HIS A 148 -5.12 -3.91 0.17
CA HIS A 148 -5.52 -3.08 -0.96
C HIS A 148 -4.70 -1.78 -1.06
N TYR A 149 -3.73 -1.76 -1.99
CA TYR A 149 -2.72 -0.69 -2.08
C TYR A 149 -3.31 0.71 -2.28
N HIS A 150 -4.31 0.85 -3.16
CA HIS A 150 -4.94 2.15 -3.40
C HIS A 150 -5.68 2.68 -2.18
N ALA A 151 -6.26 1.79 -1.36
CA ALA A 151 -6.98 2.16 -0.15
C ALA A 151 -6.01 2.63 0.93
N TRP A 152 -4.86 1.96 1.09
CA TRP A 152 -3.78 2.42 1.95
C TRP A 152 -3.23 3.78 1.52
N SER A 153 -2.95 3.96 0.22
CA SER A 153 -2.50 5.25 -0.32
C SER A 153 -3.53 6.36 -0.09
N HIS A 154 -4.82 6.06 -0.29
CA HIS A 154 -5.91 7.00 -0.03
C HIS A 154 -6.01 7.36 1.45
N ARG A 155 -5.98 6.37 2.34
CA ARG A 155 -6.04 6.59 3.79
C ARG A 155 -4.90 7.49 4.28
N GLN A 156 -3.66 7.25 3.83
CA GLN A 156 -2.53 8.13 4.17
C GLN A 156 -2.72 9.56 3.64
N TRP A 157 -3.26 9.70 2.44
CA TRP A 157 -3.60 11.01 1.89
C TRP A 157 -4.68 11.71 2.72
N VAL A 158 -5.76 11.02 3.12
CA VAL A 158 -6.82 11.57 3.98
C VAL A 158 -6.22 12.12 5.27
N LEU A 159 -5.36 11.35 5.93
CA LEU A 159 -4.72 11.76 7.18
C LEU A 159 -3.86 13.02 6.99
N LEU A 160 -3.08 13.10 5.91
CA LEU A 160 -2.23 14.26 5.62
C LEU A 160 -3.01 15.50 5.21
N ALA A 161 -4.04 15.35 4.39
CA ALA A 161 -4.75 16.46 3.75
C ALA A 161 -5.96 16.94 4.56
N LEU A 162 -6.66 16.02 5.23
CA LEU A 162 -7.95 16.26 5.88
C LEU A 162 -7.92 16.02 7.41
N GLY A 163 -6.94 15.30 7.93
CA GLY A 163 -6.82 14.98 9.36
C GLY A 163 -7.46 13.64 9.74
N GLY A 164 -7.94 13.53 10.99
CA GLY A 164 -8.49 12.28 11.55
C GLY A 164 -7.42 11.34 12.11
N TRP A 165 -6.41 11.89 12.77
CA TRP A 165 -5.25 11.15 13.30
C TRP A 165 -5.52 10.45 14.63
N GLU A 166 -6.55 10.87 15.36
CA GLU A 166 -6.80 10.57 16.76
C GLU A 166 -6.88 9.06 17.03
N ASP A 167 -7.58 8.33 16.15
CA ASP A 167 -7.82 6.88 16.31
C ASP A 167 -6.88 6.01 15.45
N GLU A 168 -6.01 6.63 14.63
CA GLU A 168 -5.31 5.89 13.57
C GLU A 168 -4.28 4.90 14.12
N LEU A 169 -3.58 5.25 15.21
CA LEU A 169 -2.63 4.34 15.85
C LEU A 169 -3.36 3.15 16.50
N GLY A 170 -4.52 3.39 17.11
CA GLY A 170 -5.39 2.35 17.66
C GLY A 170 -5.93 1.43 16.56
N TYR A 171 -6.28 1.99 15.40
CA TYR A 171 -6.70 1.19 14.25
C TYR A 171 -5.56 0.32 13.69
N CYS A 172 -4.32 0.83 13.66
CA CYS A 172 -3.15 0.02 13.31
C CYS A 172 -2.97 -1.16 14.27
N GLN A 173 -3.19 -0.94 15.57
CA GLN A 173 -3.15 -2.00 16.57
C GLN A 173 -4.21 -3.06 16.30
N GLN A 174 -5.47 -2.67 16.10
CA GLN A 174 -6.56 -3.60 15.78
C GLN A 174 -6.20 -4.51 14.59
N LEU A 175 -5.70 -3.92 13.49
CA LEU A 175 -5.33 -4.68 12.30
C LEU A 175 -4.18 -5.67 12.54
N LEU A 176 -3.24 -5.33 13.43
CA LEU A 176 -2.11 -6.20 13.78
C LEU A 176 -2.50 -7.30 14.79
N GLU A 177 -3.52 -7.05 15.62
CA GLU A 177 -4.14 -8.08 16.46
C GLU A 177 -4.91 -9.10 15.60
N GLU A 178 -5.54 -8.65 14.51
CA GLU A 178 -6.21 -9.52 13.53
C GLU A 178 -5.22 -10.31 12.65
N ASP A 179 -4.20 -9.66 12.10
CA ASP A 179 -3.14 -10.29 11.30
C ASP A 179 -1.79 -9.59 11.54
N ILE A 180 -0.98 -10.16 12.43
CA ILE A 180 0.35 -9.66 12.74
C ILE A 180 1.33 -9.72 11.54
N PHE A 181 1.04 -10.53 10.51
CA PHE A 181 1.82 -10.62 9.27
C PHE A 181 1.38 -9.58 8.22
N ASN A 182 0.46 -8.69 8.56
CA ASN A 182 0.02 -7.62 7.67
C ASN A 182 1.08 -6.50 7.59
N ASN A 183 1.99 -6.62 6.62
CA ASN A 183 3.02 -5.60 6.37
C ASN A 183 2.45 -4.21 6.06
N SER A 184 1.25 -4.11 5.47
CA SER A 184 0.62 -2.81 5.21
C SER A 184 0.22 -2.12 6.51
N ALA A 185 -0.26 -2.86 7.51
CA ALA A 185 -0.57 -2.33 8.83
C ALA A 185 0.70 -1.90 9.58
N TRP A 186 1.80 -2.67 9.50
CA TRP A 186 3.11 -2.24 10.03
C TRP A 186 3.63 -0.96 9.36
N ASN A 187 3.50 -0.87 8.03
CA ASN A 187 3.86 0.34 7.28
C ASN A 187 2.98 1.53 7.69
N GLN A 188 1.67 1.32 7.87
CA GLN A 188 0.77 2.36 8.35
C GLN A 188 1.15 2.81 9.76
N ARG A 189 1.44 1.88 10.67
CA ARG A 189 1.89 2.20 12.01
C ARG A 189 3.14 3.09 11.97
N PHE A 190 4.12 2.78 11.11
CA PHE A 190 5.32 3.59 10.92
C PHE A 190 4.99 4.98 10.38
N PHE A 191 4.10 5.05 9.38
CA PHE A 191 3.60 6.30 8.85
C PHE A 191 2.95 7.17 9.94
N VAL A 192 2.09 6.60 10.78
CA VAL A 192 1.38 7.31 11.85
C VAL A 192 2.36 7.88 12.86
N ILE A 193 3.28 7.07 13.40
CA ILE A 193 4.23 7.54 14.41
C ILE A 193 5.18 8.62 13.86
N THR A 194 5.45 8.63 12.55
CA THR A 194 6.39 9.58 11.94
C THR A 194 5.74 10.81 11.31
N LYS A 195 4.45 10.77 10.99
CA LYS A 195 3.73 11.83 10.28
C LYS A 195 2.61 12.47 11.09
N SER A 196 2.08 11.78 12.10
CA SER A 196 1.03 12.34 12.94
C SER A 196 1.55 13.58 13.68
N PRO A 197 0.84 14.71 13.62
CA PRO A 197 1.20 15.90 14.40
C PRO A 197 0.97 15.70 15.91
N LEU A 198 0.31 14.62 16.33
CA LEU A 198 -0.10 14.37 17.72
C LEU A 198 0.92 13.56 18.53
N LEU A 199 1.85 12.85 17.87
CA LEU A 199 2.66 11.80 18.52
C LEU A 199 4.13 12.20 18.78
N GLY A 200 4.57 13.37 18.34
CA GLY A 200 5.95 13.83 18.58
C GLY A 200 7.04 13.11 17.78
N GLY A 201 6.67 12.22 16.85
CA GLY A 201 7.63 11.56 15.96
C GLY A 201 8.36 10.36 16.58
N LEU A 202 9.42 9.91 15.90
CA LEU A 202 10.23 8.77 16.35
C LEU A 202 10.84 8.99 17.72
N GLU A 203 11.28 10.22 18.05
CA GLU A 203 11.94 10.50 19.33
C GLU A 203 11.01 10.22 20.52
N ALA A 204 9.77 10.68 20.46
CA ALA A 204 8.79 10.48 21.53
C ALA A 204 8.25 9.04 21.59
N MET A 205 8.09 8.38 20.44
CA MET A 205 7.44 7.08 20.35
C MET A 205 8.40 5.88 20.45
N ARG A 206 9.71 6.09 20.34
CA ARG A 206 10.69 4.99 20.17
C ARG A 206 10.58 3.92 21.25
N GLU A 207 10.58 4.30 22.52
CA GLU A 207 10.61 3.35 23.63
C GLU A 207 9.39 2.42 23.61
N SER A 208 8.18 2.99 23.54
CA SER A 208 6.95 2.19 23.51
C SER A 208 6.84 1.32 22.26
N GLU A 209 7.25 1.85 21.09
CA GLU A 209 7.20 1.11 19.83
C GLU A 209 8.24 -0.02 19.77
N VAL A 210 9.43 0.17 20.36
CA VAL A 210 10.42 -0.89 20.51
C VAL A 210 9.86 -2.00 21.38
N SER A 211 9.29 -1.68 22.55
CA SER A 211 8.69 -2.70 23.43
C SER A 211 7.57 -3.47 22.75
N TYR A 212 6.64 -2.78 22.08
CA TYR A 212 5.57 -3.42 21.29
C TYR A 212 6.12 -4.35 20.20
N THR A 213 7.15 -3.89 19.47
CA THR A 213 7.75 -4.67 18.38
C THR A 213 8.51 -5.89 18.89
N VAL A 214 9.20 -5.77 20.03
CA VAL A 214 9.89 -6.88 20.69
C VAL A 214 8.91 -7.97 21.10
N GLU A 215 7.75 -7.61 21.64
CA GLU A 215 6.69 -8.58 21.97
C GLU A 215 6.20 -9.32 20.72
N ALA A 216 5.96 -8.60 19.62
CA ALA A 216 5.56 -9.20 18.34
C ALA A 216 6.62 -10.18 17.80
N ILE A 217 7.91 -9.81 17.88
CA ILE A 217 9.02 -10.68 17.47
C ILE A 217 9.11 -11.93 18.33
N LEU A 218 8.99 -11.81 19.65
CA LEU A 218 9.09 -12.96 20.55
C LEU A 218 7.93 -13.94 20.32
N THR A 219 6.77 -13.43 19.94
CA THR A 219 5.59 -14.25 19.66
C THR A 219 5.68 -14.95 18.29
N TYR A 220 6.16 -14.23 17.26
CA TYR A 220 6.26 -14.72 15.88
C TYR A 220 7.64 -14.37 15.27
N PRO A 221 8.72 -15.06 15.69
CA PRO A 221 10.09 -14.72 15.26
C PRO A 221 10.33 -14.88 13.75
N GLU A 222 9.52 -15.69 13.08
CA GLU A 222 9.52 -15.90 11.64
C GLU A 222 8.83 -14.78 10.83
N ASN A 223 8.15 -13.84 11.49
CA ASN A 223 7.51 -12.72 10.83
C ASN A 223 8.54 -11.63 10.51
N GLU A 224 8.86 -11.41 9.23
CA GLU A 224 9.84 -10.40 8.80
C GLU A 224 9.42 -8.96 9.15
N SER A 225 8.12 -8.66 9.11
CA SER A 225 7.61 -7.29 9.25
C SER A 225 8.03 -6.57 10.54
N PRO A 226 7.85 -7.15 11.75
CA PRO A 226 8.30 -6.50 12.98
C PRO A 226 9.83 -6.35 13.07
N TRP A 227 10.63 -7.26 12.51
CA TRP A 227 12.09 -7.06 12.43
C TRP A 227 12.47 -5.85 11.57
N ARG A 228 11.80 -5.67 10.42
CA ARG A 228 11.99 -4.50 9.56
C ARG A 228 11.51 -3.22 10.22
N TYR A 229 10.38 -3.29 10.91
CA TYR A 229 9.81 -2.18 11.67
C TYR A 229 10.76 -1.73 12.78
N LEU A 230 11.28 -2.67 13.58
CA LEU A 230 12.23 -2.41 14.66
C LEU A 230 13.44 -1.63 14.16
N ARG A 231 14.04 -2.06 13.03
CA ARG A 231 15.14 -1.32 12.40
C ARG A 231 14.71 0.07 11.94
N GLY A 232 13.50 0.20 11.39
CA GLY A 232 12.92 1.46 10.94
C GLY A 232 12.79 2.51 12.05
N LEU A 233 12.54 2.10 13.29
CA LEU A 233 12.44 3.01 14.46
C LEU A 233 13.72 3.80 14.74
N TYR A 234 14.86 3.34 14.23
CA TYR A 234 16.17 3.98 14.37
C TYR A 234 16.66 4.62 13.06
N LYS A 235 15.76 4.92 12.12
CA LYS A 235 16.12 5.53 10.85
C LYS A 235 16.92 6.83 11.06
N GLY A 236 18.16 6.85 10.60
CA GLY A 236 19.08 7.98 10.75
C GLY A 236 19.91 7.98 12.04
N ASP A 237 19.73 6.98 12.91
CA ASP A 237 20.39 6.86 14.22
C ASP A 237 20.84 5.42 14.49
N THR A 238 21.76 4.93 13.65
CA THR A 238 22.28 3.56 13.74
C THR A 238 22.99 3.28 15.06
N GLN A 239 23.58 4.30 15.71
CA GLN A 239 24.29 4.11 16.98
C GLN A 239 23.32 3.81 18.12
N SER A 240 22.17 4.49 18.20
CA SER A 240 21.14 4.13 19.17
C SER A 240 20.59 2.72 18.91
N TRP A 241 20.47 2.30 17.64
CA TRP A 241 20.02 0.94 17.31
C TRP A 241 20.96 -0.13 17.85
N VAL A 242 22.27 0.06 17.63
CA VAL A 242 23.32 -0.88 18.09
C VAL A 242 23.39 -0.92 19.62
N ASN A 243 23.20 0.21 20.28
CA ASN A 243 23.32 0.34 21.73
C ASN A 243 22.01 0.06 22.49
N ASP A 244 20.89 -0.19 21.81
CA ASP A 244 19.64 -0.50 22.49
C ASP A 244 19.65 -1.95 23.05
N PRO A 245 19.53 -2.12 24.38
CA PRO A 245 19.61 -3.43 25.01
C PRO A 245 18.42 -4.34 24.66
N GLN A 246 17.24 -3.79 24.36
CA GLN A 246 16.07 -4.58 23.95
C GLN A 246 16.30 -5.23 22.59
N VAL A 247 16.95 -4.52 21.64
CA VAL A 247 17.29 -5.05 20.32
C VAL A 247 18.26 -6.24 20.42
N SER A 248 19.32 -6.09 21.22
CA SER A 248 20.28 -7.18 21.45
C SER A 248 19.63 -8.36 22.21
N SER A 249 18.83 -8.06 23.22
CA SER A 249 18.14 -9.08 24.03
C SER A 249 17.16 -9.91 23.19
N VAL A 250 16.35 -9.28 22.33
CA VAL A 250 15.40 -10.02 21.50
C VAL A 250 16.11 -10.89 20.47
N CYS A 251 17.20 -10.40 19.86
CA CYS A 251 18.02 -11.20 18.94
C CYS A 251 18.56 -12.46 19.64
N LEU A 252 19.18 -12.29 20.81
CA LEU A 252 19.77 -13.40 21.55
C LEU A 252 18.70 -14.42 22.01
N LYS A 253 17.55 -13.94 22.50
CA LYS A 253 16.44 -14.82 22.89
C LYS A 253 15.95 -15.67 21.73
N VAL A 254 15.75 -15.08 20.55
CA VAL A 254 15.29 -15.82 19.37
C VAL A 254 16.34 -16.83 18.89
N LEU A 255 17.62 -16.44 18.86
CA LEU A 255 18.72 -17.34 18.48
C LEU A 255 18.79 -18.58 19.39
N ASN A 256 18.55 -18.41 20.69
CA ASN A 256 18.59 -19.52 21.67
C ASN A 256 17.32 -20.37 21.72
N ALA A 257 16.17 -19.83 21.28
CA ALA A 257 14.88 -20.47 21.46
C ALA A 257 14.38 -21.26 20.25
N THR A 258 14.78 -20.88 19.03
CA THR A 258 14.19 -21.45 17.80
C THR A 258 15.20 -21.67 16.69
N ASN A 259 14.96 -22.72 15.91
CA ASN A 259 15.70 -22.97 14.67
C ASN A 259 15.32 -21.98 13.55
N ASN A 260 14.14 -21.35 13.62
CA ASN A 260 13.71 -20.36 12.64
C ASN A 260 14.22 -18.96 13.01
N CYS A 261 15.54 -18.83 13.06
CA CYS A 261 16.23 -17.63 13.54
C CYS A 261 16.81 -16.77 12.40
N MET A 262 16.36 -16.96 11.15
CA MET A 262 16.91 -16.28 9.98
C MET A 262 16.94 -14.76 10.13
N PHE A 263 15.83 -14.16 10.58
CA PHE A 263 15.74 -12.71 10.77
C PHE A 263 16.54 -12.22 11.98
N ALA A 264 16.64 -13.03 13.04
CA ALA A 264 17.51 -12.73 14.18
C ALA A 264 19.00 -12.76 13.77
N LEU A 265 19.43 -13.75 13.00
CA LEU A 265 20.79 -13.84 12.45
C LEU A 265 21.08 -12.69 11.48
N SER A 266 20.14 -12.36 10.59
CA SER A 266 20.30 -11.22 9.69
C SER A 266 20.38 -9.90 10.45
N THR A 267 19.63 -9.75 11.54
CA THR A 267 19.67 -8.57 12.41
C THR A 267 21.01 -8.50 13.17
N LEU A 268 21.45 -9.61 13.78
CA LEU A 268 22.75 -9.71 14.44
C LEU A 268 23.90 -9.37 13.48
N LEU A 269 23.86 -9.86 12.25
CA LEU A 269 24.86 -9.55 11.24
C LEU A 269 24.95 -8.03 10.98
N ASP A 270 23.79 -7.38 10.83
CA ASP A 270 23.75 -5.93 10.63
C ASP A 270 24.26 -5.17 11.87
N LEU A 271 23.90 -5.60 13.08
CA LEU A 271 24.40 -5.00 14.33
C LEU A 271 25.93 -5.11 14.45
N LEU A 272 26.50 -6.29 14.18
CA LEU A 272 27.95 -6.52 14.19
C LEU A 272 28.66 -5.64 13.16
N CYS A 273 28.11 -5.54 11.94
CA CYS A 273 28.65 -4.68 10.90
C CYS A 273 28.61 -3.18 11.27
N HIS A 274 27.75 -2.79 12.20
CA HIS A 274 27.62 -1.41 12.69
C HIS A 274 28.32 -1.16 14.03
N GLY A 275 29.11 -2.13 14.52
CA GLY A 275 30.03 -1.93 15.65
C GLY A 275 29.58 -2.57 16.96
N LEU A 276 28.51 -3.38 16.97
CA LEU A 276 28.14 -4.16 18.15
C LEU A 276 29.33 -5.01 18.61
N GLN A 277 29.66 -4.92 19.90
CA GLN A 277 30.62 -5.82 20.53
C GLN A 277 29.87 -7.06 21.05
N PRO A 278 30.04 -8.24 20.44
CA PRO A 278 29.28 -9.43 20.83
C PRO A 278 29.70 -9.93 22.22
N SER A 279 28.72 -10.25 23.05
CA SER A 279 28.93 -10.99 24.29
C SER A 279 29.34 -12.44 24.02
N GLN A 280 29.84 -13.14 25.04
CA GLN A 280 30.11 -14.57 24.93
C GLN A 280 28.82 -15.36 24.60
N GLU A 281 27.67 -14.92 25.13
CA GLU A 281 26.37 -15.56 24.87
C GLU A 281 25.99 -15.54 23.38
N PHE A 282 26.31 -14.46 22.64
CA PHE A 282 26.09 -14.43 21.19
C PHE A 282 27.00 -15.41 20.45
N ASN A 283 28.26 -15.54 20.88
CA ASN A 283 29.18 -16.50 20.28
C ASN A 283 28.68 -17.93 20.49
N ASP A 284 28.24 -18.24 21.71
CA ASP A 284 27.72 -19.55 22.08
C ASP A 284 26.44 -19.86 21.29
N ALA A 285 25.49 -18.92 21.22
CA ALA A 285 24.25 -19.07 20.46
C ALA A 285 24.52 -19.36 18.98
N VAL A 286 25.41 -18.58 18.34
CA VAL A 286 25.76 -18.79 16.92
C VAL A 286 26.50 -20.10 16.70
N ASP A 287 27.38 -20.51 17.62
CA ASP A 287 28.12 -21.76 17.51
C ASP A 287 27.19 -22.99 17.61
N THR A 288 26.08 -22.92 18.33
CA THR A 288 25.06 -24.00 18.35
C THR A 288 24.29 -24.16 17.03
N LEU A 289 24.23 -23.11 16.20
CA LEU A 289 23.50 -23.10 14.93
C LEU A 289 24.34 -23.59 13.74
N LYS A 290 25.61 -23.95 13.96
CA LYS A 290 26.52 -24.36 12.89
C LYS A 290 26.05 -25.64 12.18
N PRO A 291 25.99 -25.64 10.83
CA PRO A 291 25.82 -26.87 10.07
C PRO A 291 27.00 -27.81 10.34
N SER A 292 26.73 -29.11 10.48
CA SER A 292 27.73 -30.16 10.61
C SER A 292 28.48 -30.39 9.29
N GLY A 293 29.26 -29.41 8.83
CA GLY A 293 30.04 -29.44 7.60
C GLY A 293 31.55 -29.55 7.86
N PRO A 294 32.34 -30.00 6.87
CA PRO A 294 33.80 -30.19 6.98
C PRO A 294 34.61 -28.88 6.91
N ASP A 295 33.98 -27.73 6.71
CA ASP A 295 34.69 -26.45 6.57
C ASP A 295 35.29 -26.00 7.90
N GLN A 296 36.55 -25.51 7.85
CA GLN A 296 37.22 -24.95 9.01
C GLN A 296 36.36 -23.82 9.60
N PRO A 297 36.17 -23.77 10.93
CA PRO A 297 35.38 -22.73 11.55
C PRO A 297 36.02 -21.37 11.29
N ASP A 298 35.30 -20.47 10.60
CA ASP A 298 35.66 -19.06 10.55
C ASP A 298 35.82 -18.57 12.00
N SER A 299 36.97 -17.99 12.35
CA SER A 299 37.20 -17.46 13.71
C SER A 299 36.42 -16.17 13.97
N ASP A 300 36.11 -15.43 12.90
CA ASP A 300 35.34 -14.21 12.91
C ASP A 300 33.82 -14.49 12.96
N LEU A 301 33.15 -14.04 14.02
CA LEU A 301 31.72 -14.22 14.24
C LEU A 301 30.88 -13.72 13.06
N VAL A 302 31.27 -12.61 12.42
CA VAL A 302 30.52 -12.02 11.31
C VAL A 302 30.51 -12.98 10.10
N LYS A 303 31.65 -13.62 9.82
CA LYS A 303 31.78 -14.63 8.76
C LYS A 303 31.05 -15.94 9.10
N LYS A 304 31.04 -16.34 10.38
CA LYS A 304 30.23 -17.48 10.85
C LYS A 304 28.75 -17.24 10.57
N VAL A 305 28.21 -16.08 10.96
CA VAL A 305 26.80 -15.73 10.74
C VAL A 305 26.44 -15.74 9.25
N CYS A 306 27.28 -15.15 8.38
CA CYS A 306 27.06 -15.22 6.93
C CYS A 306 27.00 -16.68 6.42
N SER A 307 27.91 -17.54 6.88
CA SER A 307 27.95 -18.95 6.45
C SER A 307 26.71 -19.73 6.89
N ILE A 308 26.18 -19.44 8.09
CA ILE A 308 24.92 -20.04 8.55
C ILE A 308 23.76 -19.55 7.69
N LEU A 309 23.68 -18.23 7.42
CA LEU A 309 22.67 -17.63 6.56
C LEU A 309 22.69 -18.21 5.12
N GLU A 310 23.88 -18.48 4.56
CA GLU A 310 23.99 -19.17 3.27
C GLU A 310 23.26 -20.52 3.23
N HIS A 311 23.22 -21.23 4.36
CA HIS A 311 22.59 -22.54 4.48
C HIS A 311 21.08 -22.45 4.78
N ILE A 312 20.69 -21.62 5.75
CA ILE A 312 19.29 -21.54 6.21
C ILE A 312 18.41 -20.69 5.29
N ASP A 313 19.01 -19.88 4.41
CA ASP A 313 18.33 -19.01 3.46
C ASP A 313 18.86 -19.23 2.03
N PRO A 314 18.58 -20.42 1.46
CA PRO A 314 19.17 -20.85 0.19
C PRO A 314 18.78 -19.95 -0.99
N ILE A 315 17.60 -19.30 -0.92
CA ILE A 315 17.14 -18.35 -1.94
C ILE A 315 18.10 -17.16 -2.04
N ARG A 316 18.65 -16.69 -0.90
CA ARG A 316 19.61 -15.58 -0.83
C ARG A 316 21.05 -16.05 -0.61
N ALA A 317 21.38 -17.32 -0.84
CA ALA A 317 22.74 -17.84 -0.67
C ALA A 317 23.82 -17.03 -1.43
N ASN A 318 23.54 -16.61 -2.68
CA ASN A 318 24.46 -15.76 -3.44
C ASN A 318 24.64 -14.37 -2.83
N TYR A 319 23.60 -13.82 -2.21
CA TYR A 319 23.68 -12.56 -1.47
C TYR A 319 24.55 -12.71 -0.21
N TRP A 320 24.39 -13.80 0.54
CA TRP A 320 25.20 -14.05 1.74
C TRP A 320 26.67 -14.32 1.41
N LYS A 321 26.97 -15.07 0.34
CA LYS A 321 28.34 -15.23 -0.20
C LYS A 321 28.96 -13.89 -0.57
N TRP A 322 28.22 -13.06 -1.29
CA TRP A 322 28.65 -11.71 -1.64
C TRP A 322 28.90 -10.87 -0.38
N ARG A 323 27.99 -10.90 0.60
CA ARG A 323 28.12 -10.17 1.87
C ARG A 323 29.37 -10.61 2.63
N LYS A 324 29.61 -11.93 2.75
CA LYS A 324 30.82 -12.51 3.36
C LYS A 324 32.11 -12.01 2.68
N SER A 325 32.14 -11.95 1.35
CA SER A 325 33.32 -11.48 0.60
C SER A 325 33.66 -10.00 0.87
N LYS A 326 32.65 -9.15 1.08
CA LYS A 326 32.85 -7.72 1.34
C LYS A 326 33.46 -7.44 2.70
N LEU A 327 33.23 -8.32 3.67
CA LEU A 327 33.80 -8.22 5.02
C LEU A 327 35.31 -8.49 5.03
N SER A 328 35.81 -9.32 4.12
CA SER A 328 37.25 -9.59 3.97
C SER A 328 38.04 -8.45 3.32
N SER A 329 37.37 -7.41 2.81
CA SER A 329 37.98 -6.29 2.08
C SER A 329 38.26 -5.06 2.95
N ALA A 330 37.88 -5.10 4.23
CA ALA A 330 37.87 -3.94 5.13
C ALA A 330 39.00 -3.93 6.17
N THR A 331 40.05 -4.74 5.97
CA THR A 331 41.29 -4.70 6.78
C THR A 331 42.20 -3.56 6.39
#